data_AF-A0AAV1KXU1-F1
#
_entry.id   AF-A0AAV1KXU1-F1
#
_cell.length_a   1.000
_cell.length_b   1.000
_cell.length_c   1.000
_cell.angle_alpha   90.00
_cell.angle_beta   90.00
_cell.angle_gamma   90.00
#
_symmetry.space_group_name_H-M   'P 1'
#
loop_
_entity.id
_entity.type
_entity.pdbx_description
1 polymer ?
#
loop_
_entity_poly.entity_id
_entity_poly.type
_entity_poly.pdbx_seq_one_letter_code
_entity_poly.pdbx_strand_id
1 'polypeptide(L)'
;MKEKRMYVYAAQIVFVCAIFIGYQGMNLENAHKWVSVVARYVVYMLIIKGSSEVCAIGFNALHSEQSTDVYQIVYNTKKFLFITVLSIGFLIYNKQKVLGEDFLFWFIAHLITEYPEMEQTAPTINYGVGMACSFFEGYLVHVIPSDGAKFVGFEENMNIYEARQGIVFPVKRLFIVITKSLYCPPDLKHFNKNNRMDIPYLEACQSLEDVEKDVAGVKNRTYRNTAYKIYRPKKSPVYLAAECATPLHTLHRVLEKTSLYEELANVNVQNIVNDFCRMLRSIIAKSPECRNKCELVYFDDTDPTQNLADVLLDRIRLLEPNFENLKNT
;
A
#
# COMPACT_ATOMS: atom_id res chain seq x y z
N MET A 1 -18.85 16.27 -6.24
CA MET A 1 -18.27 16.52 -4.88
C MET A 1 -18.55 17.93 -4.33
N LYS A 2 -18.54 19.01 -5.13
CA LYS A 2 -18.84 20.37 -4.65
C LYS A 2 -20.28 20.54 -4.12
N GLU A 3 -21.26 19.90 -4.75
CA GLU A 3 -22.68 19.99 -4.33
C GLU A 3 -22.92 19.38 -2.95
N LYS A 4 -22.39 18.18 -2.67
CA LYS A 4 -22.50 17.55 -1.33
C LYS A 4 -21.95 18.45 -0.22
N ARG A 5 -20.84 19.16 -0.45
CA ARG A 5 -20.30 20.11 0.54
C ARG A 5 -21.24 21.30 0.76
N MET A 6 -21.88 21.80 -0.30
CA MET A 6 -22.81 22.91 -0.18
C MET A 6 -24.05 22.55 0.66
N TYR A 7 -24.59 21.34 0.49
CA TYR A 7 -25.70 20.84 1.31
C TYR A 7 -25.30 20.64 2.78
N VAL A 8 -24.09 20.16 3.05
CA VAL A 8 -23.56 20.04 4.42
C VAL A 8 -23.41 21.42 5.07
N TYR A 9 -22.88 22.42 4.35
CA TYR A 9 -22.79 23.79 4.88
C TYR A 9 -24.16 24.43 5.08
N ALA A 10 -25.10 24.23 4.17
CA ALA A 10 -26.47 24.72 4.32
C ALA A 10 -27.15 24.09 5.55
N ALA A 11 -26.99 22.77 5.76
CA ALA A 11 -27.50 22.07 6.93
C ALA A 11 -26.86 22.56 8.23
N GLN A 12 -25.54 22.82 8.23
CA GLN A 12 -24.85 23.41 9.38
C GLN A 12 -25.33 24.82 9.70
N ILE A 13 -25.58 25.66 8.68
CA ILE A 13 -26.14 27.00 8.86
C ILE A 13 -27.56 26.91 9.41
N VAL A 14 -28.41 26.04 8.87
CA VAL A 14 -29.77 25.82 9.38
C VAL A 14 -29.75 25.31 10.82
N PHE A 15 -28.82 24.41 11.16
CA PHE A 15 -28.65 23.88 12.53
C PHE A 15 -28.21 24.98 13.51
N VAL A 16 -27.23 25.81 13.13
CA VAL A 16 -26.79 26.96 13.94
C VAL A 16 -27.90 27.99 14.09
N CYS A 17 -28.63 28.30 13.01
CA CYS A 17 -29.78 29.20 13.04
C CYS A 17 -30.92 28.65 13.91
N ALA A 18 -31.19 27.35 13.88
CA ALA A 18 -32.19 26.71 14.74
C ALA A 18 -31.80 26.80 16.23
N ILE A 19 -30.52 26.60 16.55
CA ILE A 19 -29.98 26.83 17.90
C ILE A 19 -30.14 28.30 18.31
N PHE A 20 -29.87 29.24 17.40
CA PHE A 20 -29.99 30.68 17.66
C PHE A 20 -31.45 31.17 17.80
N ILE A 21 -32.37 30.61 17.02
CA ILE A 21 -33.80 30.91 17.13
C ILE A 21 -34.37 30.29 18.41
N GLY A 22 -33.95 29.07 18.78
CA GLY A 22 -34.23 28.50 20.11
C GLY A 22 -33.68 29.35 21.25
N TYR A 23 -32.53 30.00 21.05
CA TYR A 23 -31.90 30.90 22.01
C TYR A 23 -32.68 32.21 22.23
N GLN A 24 -33.34 32.77 21.21
CA GLN A 24 -34.18 33.98 21.38
C GLN A 24 -35.44 33.75 22.23
N GLY A 25 -35.85 32.49 22.44
CA GLY A 25 -36.94 32.14 23.36
C GLY A 25 -36.53 31.97 24.82
N MET A 26 -35.23 32.07 25.15
CA MET A 26 -34.71 31.87 26.50
C MET A 26 -34.40 33.20 27.19
N ASN A 27 -34.97 33.40 28.38
CA ASN A 27 -34.68 34.56 29.23
C ASN A 27 -33.16 34.74 29.45
N LEU A 28 -32.63 35.93 29.14
CA LEU A 28 -31.21 36.31 29.22
C LEU A 28 -30.57 36.08 30.60
N GLU A 29 -31.37 35.95 31.66
CA GLU A 29 -30.90 35.61 33.02
C GLU A 29 -30.20 34.23 33.11
N ASN A 30 -30.42 33.32 32.14
CA ASN A 30 -29.79 31.99 32.11
C ASN A 30 -28.64 31.84 31.11
N ALA A 31 -28.20 32.92 30.45
CA ALA A 31 -27.15 32.89 29.43
C ALA A 31 -25.84 32.24 29.96
N HIS A 32 -25.45 32.55 31.21
CA HIS A 32 -24.26 31.98 31.84
C HIS A 32 -24.34 30.45 32.03
N LYS A 33 -25.52 29.91 32.32
CA LYS A 33 -25.73 28.46 32.45
C LYS A 33 -25.61 27.79 31.09
N TRP A 34 -26.18 28.38 30.05
CA TRP A 34 -26.13 27.83 28.70
C TRP A 34 -24.71 27.83 28.13
N VAL A 35 -23.96 28.93 28.27
CA VAL A 35 -22.56 29.00 27.83
C VAL A 35 -21.70 27.97 28.60
N SER A 36 -21.99 27.74 29.88
CA SER A 36 -21.32 26.68 30.66
C SER A 36 -21.61 25.27 30.13
N VAL A 37 -22.84 25.00 29.70
CA VAL A 37 -23.23 23.71 29.10
C VAL A 37 -22.54 23.52 27.74
N VAL A 38 -22.54 24.55 26.89
CA VAL A 38 -21.85 24.50 25.59
C VAL A 38 -20.35 24.31 25.76
N ALA A 39 -19.71 25.06 26.66
CA ALA A 39 -18.28 24.92 26.95
C ALA A 39 -17.95 23.49 27.44
N ARG A 40 -18.81 22.89 28.27
CA ARG A 40 -18.65 21.50 28.74
C ARG A 40 -18.70 20.50 27.59
N TYR A 41 -19.69 20.60 26.69
CA TYR A 41 -19.80 19.69 25.55
C TYR A 41 -18.70 19.88 24.50
N VAL A 42 -18.21 21.11 24.32
CA VAL A 42 -17.02 21.37 23.51
C VAL A 42 -15.81 20.64 24.10
N VAL A 43 -15.61 20.70 25.42
CA VAL A 43 -14.54 19.94 26.09
C VAL A 43 -14.73 18.43 25.89
N TYR A 44 -15.95 17.90 26.01
CA TYR A 44 -16.21 16.47 25.79
C TYR A 44 -15.82 16.02 24.38
N MET A 45 -16.29 16.73 23.36
CA MET A 45 -15.99 16.43 21.96
C MET A 45 -14.50 16.48 21.67
N LEU A 46 -13.78 17.44 22.27
CA LEU A 46 -12.33 17.59 22.08
C LEU A 46 -11.54 16.51 22.80
N ILE A 47 -11.97 16.07 23.99
CA ILE A 47 -11.35 14.94 24.71
C ILE A 47 -11.58 13.64 23.94
N ILE A 48 -12.81 13.39 23.49
CA ILE A 48 -13.18 12.22 22.68
C ILE A 48 -12.30 12.17 21.41
N LYS A 49 -12.26 13.27 20.65
CA LYS A 49 -11.45 13.36 19.43
C LYS A 49 -9.95 13.23 19.70
N GLY A 50 -9.45 13.86 20.76
CA GLY A 50 -8.05 13.72 21.15
C GLY A 50 -7.69 12.27 21.51
N SER A 51 -8.60 11.57 22.19
CA SER A 51 -8.39 10.16 22.57
C SER A 51 -8.31 9.23 21.35
N SER A 52 -9.15 9.44 20.34
CA SER A 52 -9.12 8.62 19.12
C SER A 52 -7.85 8.85 18.28
N GLU A 53 -7.40 10.10 18.15
CA GLU A 53 -6.14 10.44 17.46
C GLU A 53 -4.93 9.84 18.19
N VAL A 54 -4.88 9.91 19.52
CA VAL A 54 -3.80 9.29 20.33
C VAL A 54 -3.81 7.77 20.19
N CYS A 55 -4.98 7.12 20.21
CA CYS A 55 -5.11 5.69 19.98
C CYS A 55 -4.63 5.29 18.57
N ALA A 56 -4.96 6.07 17.54
CA ALA A 56 -4.51 5.82 16.17
C ALA A 56 -2.98 5.94 16.03
N ILE A 57 -2.38 6.95 16.68
CA ILE A 57 -0.91 7.10 16.75
C ILE A 57 -0.29 5.91 17.48
N GLY A 58 -0.85 5.51 18.62
CA GLY A 58 -0.38 4.36 19.39
C GLY A 58 -0.45 3.05 18.60
N PHE A 59 -1.56 2.81 17.90
CA PHE A 59 -1.73 1.65 17.03
C PHE A 59 -0.68 1.61 15.91
N ASN A 60 -0.47 2.75 15.24
CA ASN A 60 0.53 2.87 14.18
C ASN A 60 1.95 2.68 14.71
N ALA A 61 2.29 3.22 15.88
CA ALA A 61 3.59 3.04 16.51
C ALA A 61 3.85 1.58 16.94
N LEU A 62 2.80 0.84 17.31
CA LEU A 62 2.89 -0.58 17.68
C LEU A 62 3.02 -1.51 16.47
N HIS A 63 2.48 -1.13 15.31
CA HIS A 63 2.40 -2.00 14.12
C HIS A 63 3.30 -1.58 12.94
N SER A 64 4.00 -0.44 13.03
CA SER A 64 4.85 0.09 11.95
C SER A 64 6.21 0.55 12.47
N GLU A 65 7.30 0.08 11.86
CA GLU A 65 8.67 0.62 12.03
C GLU A 65 8.88 1.94 11.24
N GLN A 66 7.90 2.85 11.22
CA GLN A 66 8.01 4.10 10.46
C GLN A 66 7.61 5.33 11.28
N SER A 67 8.43 6.38 11.18
CA SER A 67 8.27 7.65 11.89
C SER A 67 7.00 8.39 11.44
N THR A 68 6.01 8.47 12.30
CA THR A 68 4.85 9.36 12.13
C THR A 68 5.30 10.81 11.96
N ASP A 69 4.73 11.51 10.99
CA ASP A 69 4.97 12.94 10.75
C ASP A 69 4.36 13.79 11.88
N VAL A 70 5.16 13.99 12.93
CA VAL A 70 4.79 14.72 14.15
C VAL A 70 4.40 16.18 13.84
N TYR A 71 4.92 16.77 12.76
CA TYR A 71 4.71 18.17 12.43
C TYR A 71 3.26 18.47 11.99
N GLN A 72 2.69 17.60 11.14
CA GLN A 72 1.31 17.72 10.66
C GLN A 72 0.31 17.60 11.82
N ILE A 73 0.59 16.69 12.77
CA ILE A 73 -0.22 16.46 13.97
C ILE A 73 -0.17 17.70 14.87
N VAL A 74 1.03 18.17 15.22
CA VAL A 74 1.22 19.34 16.08
C VAL A 74 0.53 20.60 15.53
N TYR A 75 0.54 20.81 14.22
CA TYR A 75 -0.13 21.95 13.60
C TYR A 75 -1.65 21.91 13.78
N ASN A 76 -2.28 20.75 13.55
CA ASN A 76 -3.72 20.58 13.76
C ASN A 76 -4.09 20.62 15.25
N THR A 77 -3.27 20.06 16.13
CA THR A 77 -3.49 20.04 17.58
C THR A 77 -3.47 21.43 18.19
N LYS A 78 -2.67 22.39 17.69
CA LYS A 78 -2.57 23.75 18.26
C LYS A 78 -3.90 24.50 18.31
N LYS A 79 -4.75 24.40 17.27
CA LYS A 79 -6.06 25.07 17.23
C LYS A 79 -7.04 24.44 18.23
N PHE A 80 -7.05 23.12 18.30
CA PHE A 80 -7.91 22.39 19.25
C PHE A 80 -7.46 22.60 20.69
N LEU A 81 -6.15 22.63 20.96
CA LEU A 81 -5.58 22.90 22.29
C LEU A 81 -6.02 24.27 22.82
N PHE A 82 -5.98 25.31 21.99
CA PHE A 82 -6.40 26.65 22.39
C PHE A 82 -7.88 26.69 22.80
N ILE A 83 -8.76 26.08 21.99
CA ILE A 83 -10.20 25.99 22.27
C ILE A 83 -10.47 25.17 23.53
N THR A 84 -9.74 24.07 23.73
CA THR A 84 -9.83 23.24 24.95
C THR A 84 -9.44 24.03 26.19
N VAL A 85 -8.29 24.73 26.15
CA VAL A 85 -7.79 25.52 27.29
C VAL A 85 -8.75 26.65 27.64
N LEU A 86 -9.26 27.38 26.65
CA LEU A 86 -10.26 28.42 26.87
C LEU A 86 -11.55 27.88 27.48
N SER A 87 -12.05 26.74 26.97
CA SER A 87 -13.30 26.14 27.45
C SER A 87 -13.16 25.61 28.88
N ILE A 88 -12.02 24.97 29.19
CA ILE A 88 -11.70 24.52 30.57
C ILE A 88 -11.56 25.73 31.50
N GLY A 89 -10.83 26.77 31.09
CA GLY A 89 -10.66 28.00 31.87
C GLY A 89 -12.00 28.67 32.18
N PHE A 90 -12.91 28.73 31.21
CA PHE A 90 -14.26 29.25 31.39
C PHE A 90 -15.07 28.41 32.40
N LEU A 91 -14.99 27.08 32.33
CA LEU A 91 -15.70 26.19 33.26
C LEU A 91 -15.17 26.34 34.69
N ILE A 92 -13.84 26.40 34.86
CA ILE A 92 -13.20 26.60 36.17
C ILE A 92 -13.58 27.96 36.76
N TYR A 93 -13.55 29.03 35.95
CA TYR A 93 -13.94 30.37 36.37
C TYR A 93 -15.38 30.42 36.90
N ASN A 94 -16.30 29.69 36.25
CA ASN A 94 -17.70 29.58 36.67
C ASN A 94 -17.95 28.51 37.76
N LYS A 95 -16.90 27.96 38.38
CA LYS A 95 -16.96 26.89 39.39
C LYS A 95 -17.76 25.66 38.93
N GLN A 96 -17.75 25.38 37.63
CA GLN A 96 -18.41 24.22 37.03
C GLN A 96 -17.44 23.04 36.96
N LYS A 97 -17.95 21.82 37.14
CA LYS A 97 -17.18 20.61 36.85
C LYS A 97 -16.87 20.53 35.35
N VAL A 98 -15.61 20.25 35.03
CA VAL A 98 -15.12 20.06 33.66
C VAL A 98 -15.66 18.76 33.07
N LEU A 99 -15.65 17.68 33.86
CA LEU A 99 -16.23 16.39 33.55
C LEU A 99 -17.44 16.16 34.47
N GLY A 100 -18.62 16.12 33.87
CA GLY A 100 -19.86 15.73 34.50
C GLY A 100 -20.14 14.23 34.32
N GLU A 101 -21.15 13.74 35.03
CA GLU A 101 -21.60 12.35 34.97
C GLU A 101 -22.14 11.97 33.58
N ASP A 102 -22.53 12.96 32.79
CA ASP A 102 -22.98 12.81 31.41
C ASP A 102 -21.84 12.55 30.40
N PHE A 103 -20.58 12.81 30.77
CA PHE A 103 -19.43 12.54 29.90
C PHE A 103 -19.37 11.08 29.46
N LEU A 104 -19.59 10.15 30.40
CA LEU A 104 -19.51 8.72 30.11
C LEU A 104 -20.57 8.29 29.09
N PHE A 105 -21.78 8.81 29.19
CA PHE A 105 -22.85 8.53 28.24
C PHE A 105 -22.55 9.09 26.85
N TRP A 106 -21.97 10.29 26.77
CA TRP A 106 -21.52 10.87 25.49
C TRP A 106 -20.34 10.10 24.88
N PHE A 107 -19.39 9.66 25.71
CA PHE A 107 -18.26 8.85 25.27
C PHE A 107 -18.74 7.50 24.71
N ILE A 108 -19.63 6.82 25.43
CA ILE A 108 -20.24 5.56 24.98
C ILE A 108 -21.07 5.77 23.72
N ALA A 109 -21.90 6.82 23.66
CA ALA A 109 -22.69 7.15 22.47
C ALA A 109 -21.80 7.38 21.25
N HIS A 110 -20.68 8.11 21.42
CA HIS A 110 -19.71 8.32 20.34
C HIS A 110 -19.09 7.00 19.86
N LEU A 111 -18.68 6.13 20.77
CA LEU A 111 -18.17 4.80 20.42
C LEU A 111 -19.21 3.97 19.65
N ILE A 112 -20.47 3.98 20.10
CA ILE A 112 -21.57 3.27 19.44
C ILE A 112 -21.87 3.84 18.05
N THR A 113 -21.72 5.15 17.84
CA THR A 113 -21.92 5.77 16.51
C THR A 113 -20.76 5.50 15.54
N GLU A 114 -19.53 5.40 16.04
CA GLU A 114 -18.35 5.07 15.22
C GLU A 114 -18.25 3.57 14.90
N TYR A 115 -18.74 2.70 15.79
CA TYR A 115 -18.71 1.24 15.62
C TYR A 115 -19.29 0.73 14.29
N PRO A 116 -20.49 1.16 13.84
CA PRO A 116 -21.04 0.75 12.54
C PRO A 116 -20.27 1.33 11.35
N GLU A 117 -19.52 2.44 11.49
CA GLU A 117 -18.61 2.90 10.44
C GLU A 117 -17.39 1.98 10.28
N MET A 118 -16.94 1.33 11.36
CA MET A 118 -15.86 0.34 11.32
C MET A 118 -16.28 -1.01 10.71
N GLU A 119 -17.54 -1.44 10.89
CA GLU A 119 -18.05 -2.70 10.33
C GLU A 119 -18.55 -2.58 8.88
N GLN A 120 -18.93 -1.38 8.40
CA GLN A 120 -19.55 -1.21 7.08
C GLN A 120 -18.60 -0.86 5.92
N THR A 121 -17.31 -0.67 6.14
CA THR A 121 -16.39 -0.58 5.00
C THR A 121 -16.13 -1.98 4.46
N ALA A 122 -16.98 -2.44 3.53
CA ALA A 122 -16.53 -3.37 2.50
C ALA A 122 -15.15 -2.89 2.01
N PRO A 123 -14.15 -3.77 1.84
CA PRO A 123 -12.79 -3.35 1.50
C PRO A 123 -12.87 -2.43 0.28
N THR A 124 -12.62 -1.13 0.50
CA THR A 124 -12.81 -0.14 -0.54
C THR A 124 -11.85 -0.50 -1.67
N ILE A 125 -12.39 -0.81 -2.85
CA ILE A 125 -11.56 -1.13 -4.02
C ILE A 125 -10.72 0.11 -4.30
N ASN A 126 -9.44 0.03 -3.94
CA ASN A 126 -8.49 1.10 -4.16
C ASN A 126 -7.63 0.81 -5.39
N TYR A 127 -6.85 1.81 -5.79
CA TYR A 127 -6.03 1.72 -6.99
C TYR A 127 -5.02 0.55 -6.94
N GLY A 128 -4.42 0.30 -5.77
CA GLY A 128 -3.50 -0.82 -5.57
C GLY A 128 -4.17 -2.19 -5.75
N VAL A 129 -5.37 -2.35 -5.19
CA VAL A 129 -6.19 -3.56 -5.37
C VAL A 129 -6.51 -3.79 -6.86
N GLY A 130 -6.98 -2.75 -7.56
CA GLY A 130 -7.30 -2.85 -8.98
C GLY A 130 -6.09 -3.23 -9.83
N MET A 131 -4.92 -2.64 -9.57
CA MET A 131 -3.66 -2.99 -10.25
C MET A 131 -3.27 -4.45 -10.03
N ALA A 132 -3.40 -4.96 -8.80
CA ALA A 132 -3.07 -6.34 -8.47
C ALA A 132 -3.99 -7.34 -9.21
N CYS A 133 -5.30 -7.09 -9.20
CA CYS A 133 -6.27 -7.92 -9.91
C CYS A 133 -6.02 -7.92 -11.43
N SER A 134 -5.79 -6.74 -12.01
CA SER A 134 -5.51 -6.60 -13.45
C SER A 134 -4.22 -7.31 -13.86
N PHE A 135 -3.16 -7.19 -13.06
CA PHE A 135 -1.89 -7.89 -13.33
C PHE A 135 -2.01 -9.40 -13.19
N PHE A 136 -2.78 -9.85 -12.20
CA PHE A 136 -3.00 -11.28 -12.01
C PHE A 136 -3.80 -11.88 -13.16
N GLU A 137 -5.01 -11.37 -13.41
CA GLU A 137 -5.94 -11.91 -14.40
C GLU A 137 -5.49 -11.63 -15.85
N GLY A 138 -4.93 -10.45 -16.09
CA GLY A 138 -4.53 -10.02 -17.44
C GLY A 138 -3.13 -10.49 -17.86
N TYR A 139 -2.36 -11.11 -16.95
CA TYR A 139 -1.00 -11.55 -17.25
C TYR A 139 -0.59 -12.83 -16.53
N LEU A 140 -0.55 -12.86 -15.19
CA LEU A 140 -0.01 -14.03 -14.46
C LEU A 140 -0.78 -15.33 -14.75
N VAL A 141 -2.11 -15.27 -14.84
CA VAL A 141 -2.94 -16.43 -15.23
C VAL A 141 -2.62 -16.95 -16.63
N HIS A 142 -2.04 -16.12 -17.50
CA HIS A 142 -1.65 -16.53 -18.84
C HIS A 142 -0.25 -17.13 -18.90
N VAL A 143 0.69 -16.65 -18.09
CA VAL A 143 2.11 -17.05 -18.18
C VAL A 143 2.54 -18.09 -17.15
N ILE A 144 1.81 -18.24 -16.04
CA ILE A 144 2.19 -19.14 -14.95
C ILE A 144 1.64 -20.56 -15.11
N PRO A 145 0.31 -20.76 -15.17
CA PRO A 145 -0.27 -22.10 -15.19
C PRO A 145 -0.23 -22.74 -16.58
N SER A 146 -0.07 -24.06 -16.61
CA SER A 146 -0.29 -24.84 -17.84
C SER A 146 -1.74 -24.74 -18.27
N ASP A 147 -1.98 -24.69 -19.58
CA ASP A 147 -3.34 -24.79 -20.13
C ASP A 147 -3.76 -26.24 -20.44
N GLY A 148 -2.91 -27.23 -20.07
CA GLY A 148 -3.14 -28.65 -20.32
C GLY A 148 -3.09 -29.03 -21.82
N ALA A 149 -2.71 -28.10 -22.70
CA ALA A 149 -2.72 -28.29 -24.14
C ALA A 149 -1.41 -27.82 -24.77
N LYS A 150 -1.37 -26.58 -25.27
CA LYS A 150 -0.23 -26.03 -26.02
C LYS A 150 0.84 -25.45 -25.09
N PHE A 151 0.43 -24.96 -23.93
CA PHE A 151 1.33 -24.37 -22.96
C PHE A 151 1.51 -25.28 -21.75
N VAL A 152 2.74 -25.76 -21.59
CA VAL A 152 3.14 -26.73 -20.55
C VAL A 152 3.32 -26.10 -19.16
N GLY A 153 3.23 -24.77 -19.05
CA GLY A 153 3.37 -24.04 -17.79
C GLY A 153 4.77 -23.46 -17.59
N PHE A 154 4.86 -22.47 -16.70
CA PHE A 154 6.09 -21.69 -16.50
C PHE A 154 7.28 -22.53 -16.03
N GLU A 155 7.05 -23.42 -15.06
CA GLU A 155 8.08 -24.30 -14.51
C GLU A 155 8.64 -25.25 -15.59
N GLU A 156 7.78 -25.80 -16.45
CA GLU A 156 8.21 -26.65 -17.54
C GLU A 156 8.95 -25.86 -18.63
N ASN A 157 8.54 -24.61 -18.92
CA ASN A 157 9.32 -23.71 -19.78
C ASN A 157 10.74 -23.48 -19.24
N MET A 158 10.89 -23.38 -17.91
CA MET A 158 12.21 -23.31 -17.29
C MET A 158 12.98 -24.63 -17.48
N ASN A 159 12.35 -25.79 -17.30
CA ASN A 159 12.98 -27.11 -17.55
C ASN A 159 13.48 -27.27 -18.99
N ILE A 160 12.67 -26.86 -19.96
CA ILE A 160 13.04 -26.88 -21.40
C ILE A 160 14.26 -25.98 -21.63
N TYR A 161 14.27 -24.79 -21.01
CA TYR A 161 15.41 -23.89 -21.10
C TYR A 161 16.68 -24.46 -20.45
N GLU A 162 16.56 -25.09 -19.27
CA GLU A 162 17.65 -25.79 -18.58
C GLU A 162 18.28 -26.86 -19.48
N ALA A 163 17.45 -27.73 -20.06
CA ALA A 163 17.89 -28.81 -20.93
C ALA A 163 18.57 -28.29 -22.19
N ARG A 164 18.03 -27.22 -22.80
CA ARG A 164 18.59 -26.61 -24.02
C ARG A 164 19.92 -25.90 -23.76
N GLN A 165 20.05 -25.20 -22.64
CA GLN A 165 21.21 -24.36 -22.34
C GLN A 165 22.27 -25.07 -21.47
N GLY A 166 21.95 -26.25 -20.93
CA GLY A 166 22.81 -26.94 -19.98
C GLY A 166 23.06 -26.12 -18.72
N ILE A 167 21.99 -25.60 -18.10
CA ILE A 167 22.04 -24.79 -16.86
C ILE A 167 20.96 -25.25 -15.87
N VAL A 168 21.08 -24.86 -14.60
CA VAL A 168 20.03 -25.04 -13.58
C VAL A 168 19.54 -23.68 -13.08
N PHE A 169 18.23 -23.53 -12.95
CA PHE A 169 17.57 -22.53 -12.12
C PHE A 169 17.38 -23.09 -10.71
N PRO A 170 18.05 -22.53 -9.68
CA PRO A 170 17.83 -22.94 -8.30
C PRO A 170 16.39 -22.89 -7.82
N VAL A 171 15.63 -21.92 -8.33
CA VAL A 171 14.25 -21.67 -7.93
C VAL A 171 13.44 -21.48 -9.19
N LYS A 172 12.50 -22.40 -9.43
CA LYS A 172 11.60 -22.37 -10.60
C LYS A 172 10.36 -21.52 -10.32
N ARG A 173 10.58 -20.24 -10.01
CA ARG A 173 9.54 -19.23 -9.75
C ARG A 173 9.83 -17.97 -10.55
N LEU A 174 8.79 -17.22 -10.88
CA LEU A 174 8.91 -15.88 -11.43
C LEU A 174 9.18 -14.88 -10.30
N PHE A 175 10.36 -14.25 -10.32
CA PHE A 175 10.72 -13.20 -9.36
C PHE A 175 10.15 -11.86 -9.85
N ILE A 176 9.18 -11.33 -9.12
CA ILE A 176 8.51 -10.07 -9.41
C ILE A 176 9.16 -8.98 -8.54
N VAL A 177 9.97 -8.14 -9.15
CA VAL A 177 10.71 -7.06 -8.50
C VAL A 177 9.80 -5.85 -8.28
N ILE A 178 9.73 -5.40 -7.03
CA ILE A 178 8.99 -4.23 -6.56
C ILE A 178 10.00 -3.16 -6.17
N THR A 179 10.12 -2.11 -6.99
CA THR A 179 11.06 -1.01 -6.76
C THR A 179 10.46 0.07 -5.87
N LYS A 180 11.27 0.72 -5.06
CA LYS A 180 10.82 1.82 -4.19
C LYS A 180 10.41 3.05 -4.98
N SER A 181 11.16 3.41 -6.01
CA SER A 181 10.84 4.54 -6.88
C SER A 181 9.64 4.28 -7.80
N LEU A 182 9.17 3.02 -7.85
CA LEU A 182 8.20 2.49 -8.82
C LEU A 182 8.71 2.44 -10.27
N TYR A 183 9.92 2.93 -10.52
CA TYR A 183 10.52 2.87 -11.83
C TYR A 183 10.92 1.44 -12.16
N CYS A 184 10.65 1.02 -13.39
CA CYS A 184 11.03 -0.29 -13.92
C CYS A 184 11.79 -0.05 -15.22
N PRO A 185 13.11 -0.29 -15.25
CA PRO A 185 13.90 -0.09 -16.45
C PRO A 185 13.50 -1.10 -17.54
N PRO A 186 13.80 -0.81 -18.82
CA PRO A 186 13.61 -1.77 -19.91
C PRO A 186 14.40 -3.08 -19.75
N ASP A 187 15.51 -3.05 -19.00
CA ASP A 187 16.38 -4.19 -18.72
C ASP A 187 16.84 -4.11 -17.26
N LEU A 188 16.71 -5.20 -16.50
CA LEU A 188 17.13 -5.24 -15.10
C LEU A 188 18.63 -4.99 -14.91
N LYS A 189 19.46 -5.19 -15.95
CA LYS A 189 20.88 -4.84 -15.91
C LYS A 189 21.11 -3.35 -15.63
N HIS A 190 20.14 -2.48 -15.90
CA HIS A 190 20.27 -1.05 -15.63
C HIS A 190 20.31 -0.75 -14.12
N PHE A 191 19.94 -1.71 -13.27
CA PHE A 191 20.14 -1.61 -11.82
C PHE A 191 21.53 -2.08 -11.36
N ASN A 192 22.36 -2.63 -12.25
CA ASN A 192 23.72 -3.00 -11.90
C ASN A 192 24.53 -1.76 -11.52
N LYS A 193 25.43 -1.93 -10.55
CA LYS A 193 26.41 -0.90 -10.21
C LYS A 193 27.54 -0.90 -11.25
N ASN A 194 27.64 0.18 -12.02
CA ASN A 194 28.66 0.32 -13.07
C ASN A 194 30.08 0.22 -12.49
N ASN A 195 31.01 -0.36 -13.25
CA ASN A 195 32.44 -0.42 -12.96
C ASN A 195 32.84 -1.14 -11.64
N ARG A 196 31.98 -2.02 -11.13
CA ARG A 196 32.25 -2.82 -9.91
C ARG A 196 32.23 -4.31 -10.22
N MET A 197 33.38 -4.87 -10.60
CA MET A 197 33.54 -6.31 -10.90
C MET A 197 33.68 -7.17 -9.63
N ASP A 198 33.82 -6.53 -8.47
CA ASP A 198 33.98 -7.16 -7.16
C ASP A 198 32.65 -7.53 -6.50
N ILE A 199 31.51 -7.16 -7.10
CA ILE A 199 30.16 -7.46 -6.60
C ILE A 199 29.33 -8.19 -7.67
N PRO A 200 28.25 -8.91 -7.28
CA PRO A 200 27.39 -9.57 -8.24
C PRO A 200 26.65 -8.60 -9.16
N TYR A 201 26.39 -9.03 -10.39
CA TYR A 201 25.64 -8.25 -11.39
C TYR A 201 24.78 -9.14 -12.28
N LEU A 202 23.71 -8.57 -12.82
CA LEU A 202 22.73 -9.23 -13.69
C LEU A 202 23.07 -9.07 -15.16
N GLU A 203 22.83 -10.11 -15.94
CA GLU A 203 22.85 -10.09 -17.39
C GLU A 203 21.59 -10.79 -17.91
N ALA A 204 20.87 -10.14 -18.82
CA ALA A 204 19.73 -10.76 -19.49
C ALA A 204 20.24 -11.88 -20.41
N CYS A 205 19.62 -13.04 -20.33
CA CYS A 205 19.82 -14.15 -21.25
C CYS A 205 18.73 -14.17 -22.32
N GLN A 206 18.68 -15.24 -23.11
CA GLN A 206 17.56 -15.48 -24.02
C GLN A 206 16.26 -15.66 -23.23
N SER A 207 15.14 -15.29 -23.85
CA SER A 207 13.80 -15.55 -23.30
C SER A 207 13.57 -17.05 -23.07
N LEU A 208 12.73 -17.35 -22.09
CA LEU A 208 12.07 -18.65 -21.99
C LEU A 208 11.16 -18.86 -23.23
N GLU A 209 10.63 -20.07 -23.38
CA GLU A 209 9.71 -20.37 -24.49
C GLU A 209 8.51 -19.43 -24.51
N ASP A 210 8.15 -18.98 -25.71
CA ASP A 210 7.05 -18.07 -25.95
C ASP A 210 5.72 -18.74 -25.56
N VAL A 211 4.84 -17.99 -24.88
CA VAL A 211 3.47 -18.44 -24.57
C VAL A 211 2.50 -17.71 -25.49
N GLU A 212 1.84 -18.44 -26.39
CA GLU A 212 0.86 -17.85 -27.30
C GLU A 212 -0.57 -18.19 -26.87
N LYS A 213 -1.40 -17.16 -26.63
CA LYS A 213 -2.80 -17.31 -26.24
C LYS A 213 -3.72 -16.33 -26.96
N ASP A 214 -4.95 -16.74 -27.19
CA ASP A 214 -6.02 -15.84 -27.62
C ASP A 214 -6.68 -15.21 -26.40
N VAL A 215 -6.71 -13.88 -26.31
CA VAL A 215 -7.23 -13.16 -25.14
C VAL A 215 -8.04 -11.95 -25.58
N ALA A 216 -9.27 -11.81 -25.06
CA ALA A 216 -10.12 -10.64 -25.26
C ALA A 216 -10.28 -10.20 -26.74
N GLY A 217 -10.41 -11.16 -27.66
CA GLY A 217 -10.54 -10.90 -29.10
C GLY A 217 -9.21 -10.66 -29.84
N VAL A 218 -8.07 -10.65 -29.14
CA VAL A 218 -6.73 -10.62 -29.73
C VAL A 218 -6.27 -12.05 -29.99
N LYS A 219 -5.89 -12.33 -31.24
CA LYS A 219 -5.36 -13.62 -31.67
C LYS A 219 -3.84 -13.69 -31.51
N ASN A 220 -3.33 -14.86 -31.14
CA ASN A 220 -1.90 -15.17 -31.05
C ASN A 220 -1.13 -14.13 -30.21
N ARG A 221 -1.66 -13.76 -29.05
CA ARG A 221 -0.96 -12.87 -28.14
C ARG A 221 0.21 -13.63 -27.52
N THR A 222 1.42 -13.16 -27.79
CA THR A 222 2.66 -13.75 -27.28
C THR A 222 3.07 -13.10 -25.96
N TYR A 223 3.34 -13.92 -24.96
CA TYR A 223 3.95 -13.53 -23.69
C TYR A 223 5.36 -14.11 -23.60
N ARG A 224 6.28 -13.32 -23.05
CA ARG A 224 7.70 -13.68 -22.92
C ARG A 224 8.20 -13.37 -21.53
N ASN A 225 8.96 -14.30 -20.97
CA ASN A 225 9.69 -14.09 -19.73
C ASN A 225 11.18 -14.21 -20.02
N THR A 226 11.98 -13.33 -19.43
CA THR A 226 13.43 -13.31 -19.62
C THR A 226 14.11 -14.11 -18.52
N ALA A 227 14.96 -15.04 -18.90
CA ALA A 227 15.93 -15.63 -17.97
C ALA A 227 17.06 -14.62 -17.74
N TYR A 228 17.51 -14.49 -16.50
CA TYR A 228 18.65 -13.69 -16.11
C TYR A 228 19.73 -14.57 -15.50
N LYS A 229 20.96 -14.13 -15.68
CA LYS A 229 22.15 -14.71 -15.10
C LYS A 229 22.78 -13.71 -14.15
N ILE A 230 22.98 -14.13 -12.91
CA ILE A 230 23.70 -13.39 -11.89
C ILE A 230 25.14 -13.88 -11.88
N TYR A 231 26.07 -13.04 -12.33
CA TYR A 231 27.49 -13.28 -12.18
C TYR A 231 27.92 -13.00 -10.76
N ARG A 232 28.85 -13.81 -10.25
CA ARG A 232 29.31 -13.74 -8.87
C ARG A 232 30.84 -13.76 -8.84
N PRO A 233 31.49 -12.94 -8.02
CA PRO A 233 32.94 -12.97 -7.88
C PRO A 233 33.43 -14.36 -7.46
N LYS A 234 34.32 -14.95 -8.28
CA LYS A 234 34.99 -16.24 -8.00
C LYS A 234 34.04 -17.44 -7.82
N LYS A 235 32.78 -17.34 -8.26
CA LYS A 235 31.78 -18.41 -8.17
C LYS A 235 31.07 -18.60 -9.50
N SER A 236 30.50 -19.79 -9.70
CA SER A 236 29.64 -20.06 -10.86
C SER A 236 28.45 -19.11 -10.89
N PRO A 237 27.97 -18.72 -12.07
CA PRO A 237 26.78 -17.87 -12.18
C PRO A 237 25.52 -18.60 -11.68
N VAL A 238 24.51 -17.81 -11.31
CA VAL A 238 23.20 -18.31 -10.86
C VAL A 238 22.13 -17.82 -11.81
N TYR A 239 21.20 -18.69 -12.20
CA TYR A 239 20.14 -18.36 -13.14
C TYR A 239 18.81 -18.19 -12.42
N LEU A 240 17.98 -17.26 -12.88
CA LEU A 240 16.61 -17.06 -12.41
C LEU A 240 15.74 -16.48 -13.53
N ALA A 241 14.42 -16.53 -13.39
CA ALA A 241 13.51 -15.75 -14.20
C ALA A 241 12.97 -14.58 -13.38
N ALA A 242 13.13 -13.36 -13.88
CA ALA A 242 12.79 -12.15 -13.13
C ALA A 242 12.24 -11.06 -14.03
N GLU A 243 11.35 -10.24 -13.48
CA GLU A 243 10.77 -9.06 -14.12
C GLU A 243 10.30 -8.05 -13.07
N CYS A 244 10.14 -6.78 -13.43
CA CYS A 244 9.51 -5.84 -12.53
C CYS A 244 7.98 -5.95 -12.56
N ALA A 245 7.30 -5.55 -11.48
CA ALA A 245 5.86 -5.35 -11.48
C ALA A 245 5.47 -4.16 -12.37
N THR A 246 5.12 -4.45 -13.63
CA THR A 246 4.75 -3.45 -14.62
C THR A 246 3.60 -2.51 -14.21
N PRO A 247 2.58 -2.91 -13.40
CA PRO A 247 1.57 -1.97 -12.94
C PRO A 247 2.15 -0.83 -12.08
N LEU A 248 3.21 -1.10 -11.31
CA LEU A 248 3.86 -0.05 -10.52
C LEU A 248 4.61 0.93 -11.41
N HIS A 249 5.16 0.47 -12.54
CA HIS A 249 5.71 1.38 -13.54
C HIS A 249 4.64 2.24 -14.20
N THR A 250 3.43 1.70 -14.41
CA THR A 250 2.30 2.52 -14.86
C THR A 250 1.98 3.61 -13.83
N LEU A 251 1.93 3.27 -12.53
CA LEU A 251 1.75 4.25 -11.47
C LEU A 251 2.88 5.29 -11.46
N HIS A 252 4.14 4.89 -11.59
CA HIS A 252 5.28 5.81 -11.71
C HIS A 252 5.03 6.89 -12.79
N ARG A 253 4.67 6.45 -14.01
CA ARG A 253 4.40 7.35 -15.14
C ARG A 253 3.17 8.23 -14.94
N VAL A 254 2.16 7.75 -14.21
CA VAL A 254 0.98 8.54 -13.82
C VAL A 254 1.40 9.66 -12.87
N LEU A 255 2.24 9.35 -11.88
CA LEU A 255 2.73 10.31 -10.90
C LEU A 255 3.70 11.35 -11.50
N GLU A 256 4.41 11.03 -12.58
CA GLU A 256 5.19 12.01 -13.33
C GLU A 256 4.33 13.00 -14.14
N LYS A 257 3.05 12.64 -14.40
CA LYS A 257 2.12 13.41 -15.23
C LYS A 257 0.95 13.94 -14.42
N THR A 258 1.23 14.54 -13.26
CA THR A 258 0.21 15.04 -12.33
C THR A 258 -0.80 16.01 -12.95
N SER A 259 -0.41 16.77 -13.98
CA SER A 259 -1.33 17.66 -14.71
C SER A 259 -2.42 16.94 -15.51
N LEU A 260 -2.21 15.67 -15.88
CA LEU A 260 -3.22 14.85 -16.56
C LEU A 260 -4.07 14.04 -15.57
N TYR A 261 -3.56 13.82 -14.37
CA TYR A 261 -4.14 12.94 -13.35
C TYR A 261 -4.19 13.66 -12.01
N GLU A 262 -4.84 14.83 -11.99
CA GLU A 262 -4.89 15.71 -10.80
C GLU A 262 -5.49 14.99 -9.59
N GLU A 263 -6.44 14.08 -9.81
CA GLU A 263 -7.05 13.26 -8.75
C GLU A 263 -6.05 12.34 -8.04
N LEU A 264 -4.95 12.00 -8.71
CA LEU A 264 -3.92 11.11 -8.20
C LEU A 264 -2.68 11.86 -7.67
N ALA A 265 -2.63 13.19 -7.78
CA ALA A 265 -1.45 13.98 -7.43
C ALA A 265 -1.07 13.91 -5.93
N ASN A 266 -2.05 13.68 -5.05
CA ASN A 266 -1.86 13.65 -3.59
C ASN A 266 -2.09 12.27 -2.97
N VAL A 267 -2.00 11.20 -3.77
CA VAL A 267 -2.17 9.84 -3.22
C VAL A 267 -1.02 9.46 -2.30
N ASN A 268 -1.32 8.70 -1.25
CA ASN A 268 -0.29 8.03 -0.49
C ASN A 268 0.21 6.82 -1.30
N VAL A 269 1.34 7.02 -2.00
CA VAL A 269 1.97 6.02 -2.86
C VAL A 269 2.31 4.74 -2.11
N GLN A 270 2.83 4.87 -0.88
CA GLN A 270 3.21 3.70 -0.07
C GLN A 270 1.98 2.84 0.27
N ASN A 271 0.84 3.46 0.58
CA ASN A 271 -0.40 2.71 0.81
C ASN A 271 -0.85 1.95 -0.44
N ILE A 272 -0.77 2.58 -1.62
CA ILE A 272 -1.11 1.93 -2.89
C ILE A 272 -0.20 0.72 -3.16
N VAL A 273 1.11 0.86 -2.96
CA VAL A 273 2.08 -0.23 -3.13
C VAL A 273 1.81 -1.36 -2.13
N ASN A 274 1.57 -1.02 -0.87
CA ASN A 274 1.24 -2.00 0.17
C ASN A 274 -0.03 -2.78 -0.17
N ASP A 275 -1.07 -2.08 -0.64
CA ASP A 275 -2.33 -2.70 -1.05
C ASP A 275 -2.15 -3.57 -2.30
N PHE A 276 -1.37 -3.12 -3.28
CA PHE A 276 -0.99 -3.91 -4.45
C PHE A 276 -0.28 -5.20 -4.04
N CYS A 277 0.79 -5.11 -3.23
CA CYS A 277 1.54 -6.28 -2.79
C CYS A 277 0.70 -7.23 -1.94
N ARG A 278 -0.11 -6.70 -1.01
CA ARG A 278 -1.00 -7.51 -0.15
C ARG A 278 -2.04 -8.25 -0.97
N MET A 279 -2.71 -7.55 -1.89
CA MET A 279 -3.73 -8.13 -2.75
C MET A 279 -3.11 -9.18 -3.68
N LEU A 280 -2.00 -8.87 -4.34
CA LEU A 280 -1.34 -9.79 -5.27
C LEU A 280 -0.88 -11.07 -4.56
N ARG A 281 -0.25 -10.96 -3.38
CA ARG A 281 0.11 -12.13 -2.55
C ARG A 281 -1.12 -12.96 -2.18
N SER A 282 -2.20 -12.31 -1.77
CA SER A 282 -3.45 -12.99 -1.42
C SER A 282 -4.03 -13.77 -2.60
N ILE A 283 -4.13 -13.15 -3.77
CA ILE A 283 -4.71 -13.79 -4.96
C ILE A 283 -3.83 -14.95 -5.44
N ILE A 284 -2.50 -14.77 -5.50
CA ILE A 284 -1.56 -15.85 -5.85
C ILE A 284 -1.66 -17.01 -4.87
N ALA A 285 -1.72 -16.75 -3.57
CA ALA A 285 -1.83 -17.81 -2.56
C ALA A 285 -3.15 -18.58 -2.67
N LYS A 286 -4.25 -17.90 -3.00
CA LYS A 286 -5.59 -18.51 -3.17
C LYS A 286 -5.72 -19.29 -4.48
N SER A 287 -5.03 -18.88 -5.54
CA SER A 287 -5.04 -19.58 -6.84
C SER A 287 -4.21 -20.87 -6.78
N PRO A 288 -4.81 -22.08 -6.88
CA PRO A 288 -4.07 -23.33 -6.79
C PRO A 288 -2.98 -23.46 -7.86
N GLU A 289 -3.25 -22.95 -9.06
CA GLU A 289 -2.36 -23.12 -10.21
C GLU A 289 -1.18 -22.13 -10.21
N CYS A 290 -1.29 -21.02 -9.46
CA CYS A 290 -0.25 -19.99 -9.35
C CYS A 290 0.48 -19.99 -8.00
N ARG A 291 -0.08 -20.65 -6.98
CA ARG A 291 0.51 -20.72 -5.63
C ARG A 291 1.93 -21.28 -5.70
N ASN A 292 2.84 -20.64 -4.98
CA ASN A 292 4.27 -21.02 -4.91
C ASN A 292 5.03 -20.97 -6.25
N LYS A 293 4.50 -20.30 -7.29
CA LYS A 293 5.18 -20.13 -8.59
C LYS A 293 5.69 -18.71 -8.86
N CYS A 294 5.34 -17.77 -8.00
CA CYS A 294 5.83 -16.39 -8.06
C CYS A 294 6.46 -16.00 -6.71
N GLU A 295 7.44 -15.12 -6.75
CA GLU A 295 8.09 -14.55 -5.57
C GLU A 295 8.14 -13.02 -5.69
N LEU A 296 7.51 -12.30 -4.76
CA LEU A 296 7.59 -10.83 -4.73
C LEU A 296 8.84 -10.40 -3.97
N VAL A 297 9.72 -9.64 -4.64
CA VAL A 297 10.98 -9.15 -4.09
C VAL A 297 10.99 -7.63 -4.06
N TYR A 298 11.12 -7.05 -2.86
CA TYR A 298 11.29 -5.61 -2.71
C TYR A 298 12.76 -5.22 -2.93
N PHE A 299 12.99 -4.13 -3.66
CA PHE A 299 14.30 -3.57 -3.92
C PHE A 299 14.25 -2.05 -3.77
N ASP A 300 15.08 -1.49 -2.87
CA ASP A 300 15.25 -0.05 -2.76
C ASP A 300 16.26 0.41 -3.81
N ASP A 301 15.74 0.76 -4.99
CA ASP A 301 16.54 1.27 -6.10
C ASP A 301 17.03 2.71 -5.90
N THR A 302 16.59 3.37 -4.82
CA THR A 302 17.06 4.70 -4.41
C THR A 302 18.24 4.64 -3.43
N ASP A 303 18.45 3.48 -2.79
CA ASP A 303 19.56 3.26 -1.88
C ASP A 303 20.85 2.92 -2.67
N PRO A 304 21.88 3.79 -2.62
CA PRO A 304 23.12 3.54 -3.34
C PRO A 304 23.87 2.29 -2.85
N THR A 305 23.62 1.85 -1.61
CA THR A 305 24.25 0.67 -1.02
C THR A 305 23.61 -0.64 -1.45
N GLN A 306 22.33 -0.64 -1.83
CA GLN A 306 21.65 -1.85 -2.28
C GLN A 306 22.01 -2.21 -3.72
N ASN A 307 22.17 -3.51 -3.97
CA ASN A 307 22.44 -4.10 -5.27
C ASN A 307 21.38 -5.16 -5.56
N LEU A 308 20.65 -5.02 -6.67
CA LEU A 308 19.55 -5.93 -7.01
C LEU A 308 20.02 -7.39 -7.12
N ALA A 309 21.21 -7.62 -7.68
CA ALA A 309 21.76 -8.96 -7.82
C ALA A 309 21.97 -9.65 -6.45
N ASP A 310 22.44 -8.90 -5.44
CA ASP A 310 22.57 -9.42 -4.07
C ASP A 310 21.20 -9.70 -3.44
N VAL A 311 20.24 -8.79 -3.59
CA VAL A 311 18.86 -8.97 -3.09
C VAL A 311 18.21 -10.24 -3.66
N LEU A 312 18.39 -10.49 -4.96
CA LEU A 312 17.89 -11.69 -5.62
C LEU A 312 18.61 -12.95 -5.15
N LEU A 313 19.94 -12.91 -5.00
CA LEU A 313 20.73 -14.03 -4.47
C LEU A 313 20.34 -14.38 -3.03
N ASP A 314 20.10 -13.38 -2.19
CA ASP A 314 19.63 -13.59 -0.82
C ASP A 314 18.24 -14.21 -0.80
N ARG A 315 17.35 -13.78 -1.70
CA ARG A 315 16.05 -14.43 -1.85
C ARG A 315 16.17 -15.88 -2.32
N ILE A 316 17.06 -16.18 -3.27
CA ILE A 316 17.34 -17.55 -3.71
C ILE A 316 17.87 -18.40 -2.55
N ARG A 317 18.82 -17.89 -1.76
CA ARG A 317 19.35 -18.58 -0.56
C ARG A 317 18.26 -18.93 0.45
N LEU A 318 17.29 -18.04 0.64
CA LEU A 318 16.17 -18.27 1.56
C LEU A 318 15.22 -19.35 1.04
N LEU A 319 15.00 -19.42 -0.27
CA LEU A 319 14.08 -20.37 -0.90
C LEU A 319 14.69 -21.74 -1.16
N GLU A 320 15.98 -21.78 -1.51
CA GLU A 320 16.76 -22.99 -1.78
C GLU A 320 18.16 -22.85 -1.15
N PRO A 321 18.31 -23.14 0.17
CA PRO A 321 19.57 -22.98 0.88
C PRO A 321 20.73 -23.80 0.30
N ASN A 322 20.43 -24.90 -0.41
CA ASN A 322 21.43 -25.80 -0.98
C ASN A 322 21.72 -25.51 -2.45
N PHE A 323 21.31 -24.35 -2.98
CA PHE A 323 21.40 -24.08 -4.42
C PHE A 323 22.82 -24.19 -5.00
N GLU A 324 23.85 -23.95 -4.18
CA GLU A 324 25.26 -24.06 -4.59
C GLU A 324 25.66 -25.50 -4.98
N ASN A 325 24.91 -26.50 -4.49
CA ASN A 325 25.17 -27.92 -4.76
C ASN A 325 24.37 -28.48 -5.94
N LEU A 326 23.47 -27.67 -6.51
CA LEU A 326 22.67 -28.09 -7.65
C LEU A 326 23.57 -28.24 -8.88
N LYS A 327 23.49 -29.41 -9.51
CA LYS A 327 24.19 -29.72 -10.76
C LYS A 327 23.16 -30.08 -11.81
N ASN A 328 23.47 -29.78 -13.07
CA ASN A 328 22.71 -30.37 -14.19
C ASN A 328 22.82 -31.88 -14.05
N THR A 329 21.67 -32.56 -14.02
CA THR A 329 21.63 -34.03 -13.99
C THR A 329 21.57 -34.55 -15.42
#